data_AF-A0AAE0EAC9-F1
#
_entry.id   AF-A0AAE0EAC9-F1
#
_cell.length_a   1.000
_cell.length_b   1.000
_cell.length_c   1.000
_cell.angle_alpha   90.00
_cell.angle_beta   90.00
_cell.angle_gamma   90.00
#
_symmetry.space_group_name_H-M   'P 1'
#
loop_
_entity.id
_entity.type
_entity.pdbx_description
1 polymer ?
#
loop_
_entity_poly.entity_id
_entity_poly.type
_entity_poly.pdbx_seq_one_letter_code
_entity_poly.pdbx_strand_id
1 'polypeptide(L)'
;MDGSSRGNPGAVGIGGVLRDNSGKVLRMFSEFVGILSSNSAELLAIHRSDSLCANSTFFYGKDLDFVSDSKVVDPWINSEGLGSLNHVQLIYDIWVCLNSLRNGWVIFNTRSSNSFADQLVKKGSGHEGNVLFRDFQ
;
A
#
# COMPACT_ATOMS: atom_id res chain seq x y z
N MET A 1 5.03 1.29 -0.85
CA MET A 1 4.27 0.02 -0.72
C MET A 1 4.04 -0.52 -2.11
N ASP A 2 3.73 -1.80 -2.24
CA ASP A 2 3.61 -2.49 -3.52
C ASP A 2 2.60 -3.64 -3.42
N GLY A 3 1.92 -3.92 -4.53
CA GLY A 3 1.03 -5.07 -4.70
C GLY A 3 1.33 -5.81 -5.99
N SER A 4 1.55 -7.13 -5.90
CA SER A 4 1.88 -7.95 -7.08
C SER A 4 0.92 -9.13 -7.24
N SER A 5 0.49 -9.35 -8.48
CA SER A 5 -0.31 -10.51 -8.88
C SER A 5 0.48 -11.47 -9.77
N ARG A 6 0.46 -12.77 -9.45
CA ARG A 6 1.01 -13.85 -10.28
C ARG A 6 -0.01 -14.29 -11.34
N GLY A 7 -0.25 -13.43 -12.33
CA GLY A 7 -1.35 -13.53 -13.30
C GLY A 7 -2.20 -12.26 -13.29
N ASN A 8 -3.23 -12.14 -14.14
CA ASN A 8 -4.14 -10.99 -14.10
C ASN A 8 -5.56 -11.36 -14.60
N PRO A 9 -6.41 -11.97 -13.74
CA PRO A 9 -6.22 -12.17 -12.30
C PRO A 9 -5.28 -13.33 -11.96
N GLY A 10 -4.71 -13.30 -10.76
CA GLY A 10 -3.75 -14.27 -10.25
C GLY A 10 -3.53 -14.15 -8.74
N ALA A 11 -2.68 -14.98 -8.16
CA ALA A 11 -2.39 -14.95 -6.72
C ALA A 11 -1.68 -13.65 -6.32
N VAL A 12 -2.27 -12.91 -5.37
CA VAL A 12 -1.83 -11.57 -4.99
C VAL A 12 -1.16 -11.54 -3.62
N GLY A 13 0.04 -10.96 -3.59
CA GLY A 13 0.68 -10.48 -2.36
C GLY A 13 0.72 -8.95 -2.32
N ILE A 14 0.60 -8.38 -1.13
CA ILE A 14 0.80 -6.96 -0.87
C ILE A 14 1.89 -6.77 0.20
N GLY A 15 2.54 -5.61 0.20
CA GLY A 15 3.56 -5.30 1.19
C GLY A 15 3.88 -3.82 1.29
N GLY A 16 4.38 -3.42 2.46
CA GLY A 16 4.73 -2.04 2.72
C GLY A 16 5.78 -1.93 3.80
N VAL A 17 6.51 -0.82 3.76
CA VAL A 17 7.55 -0.47 4.72
C VAL A 17 7.39 0.98 5.11
N LEU A 18 7.34 1.23 6.41
CA LEU A 18 7.31 2.55 7.00
C LEU A 18 8.72 2.93 7.43
N ARG A 19 9.13 4.15 7.09
CA ARG A 19 10.42 4.72 7.47
C ARG A 19 10.23 6.08 8.12
N ASP A 20 11.16 6.45 9.00
CA ASP A 20 11.30 7.84 9.43
C ASP A 20 12.10 8.67 8.40
N ASN A 21 12.29 9.96 8.72
CA ASN A 21 13.05 10.90 7.88
C ASN A 21 14.54 10.57 7.73
N SER A 22 15.10 9.70 8.59
CA SER A 22 16.48 9.20 8.49
C SER A 22 16.58 7.93 7.63
N GLY A 23 15.44 7.38 7.21
CA GLY A 23 15.35 6.11 6.49
C GLY A 23 15.32 4.88 7.40
N LYS A 24 15.27 5.05 8.74
CA LYS A 24 15.13 3.92 9.67
C LYS A 24 13.78 3.26 9.45
N VAL A 25 13.77 1.94 9.24
CA VAL A 25 12.54 1.17 9.15
C VAL A 25 11.88 1.11 10.52
N LEU A 26 10.65 1.61 10.62
CA LEU A 26 9.85 1.59 11.85
C LEU A 26 8.91 0.39 11.86
N ARG A 27 8.24 0.13 10.73
CA ARG A 27 7.28 -0.97 10.57
C ARG A 27 7.34 -1.55 9.17
N MET A 28 6.93 -2.79 9.04
CA MET A 28 6.69 -3.42 7.73
C MET A 28 5.51 -4.38 7.81
N PHE A 29 4.87 -4.59 6.65
CA PHE A 29 3.84 -5.62 6.48
C PHE A 29 4.04 -6.40 5.18
N SER A 30 3.54 -7.63 5.16
CA SER A 30 3.45 -8.48 3.98
C SER A 30 2.31 -9.46 4.15
N GLU A 31 1.43 -9.54 3.17
CA GLU A 31 0.17 -10.29 3.25
C GLU A 31 -0.19 -10.93 1.91
N PHE A 32 -0.81 -12.11 1.95
CA PHE A 32 -1.52 -12.71 0.82
C PHE A 32 -2.99 -12.30 0.88
N VAL A 33 -3.55 -11.82 -0.23
CA VAL A 33 -4.91 -11.23 -0.27
C VAL A 33 -5.84 -11.90 -1.29
N GLY A 34 -5.48 -13.10 -1.76
CA GLY A 34 -6.33 -13.92 -2.62
C GLY A 34 -5.99 -13.84 -4.11
N ILE A 35 -6.97 -14.16 -4.96
CA ILE A 35 -6.83 -14.16 -6.42
C ILE A 35 -7.47 -12.90 -7.00
N LEU A 36 -6.67 -11.93 -7.43
CA LEU A 36 -7.13 -10.61 -7.85
C LEU A 36 -6.29 -10.06 -9.02
N SER A 37 -6.74 -8.94 -9.59
CA SER A 37 -6.00 -8.23 -10.65
C SER A 37 -4.78 -7.49 -10.11
N SER A 38 -3.83 -7.14 -10.98
CA SER A 38 -2.67 -6.32 -10.60
C SER A 38 -3.08 -4.94 -10.08
N ASN A 39 -4.11 -4.32 -10.66
CA ASN A 39 -4.59 -3.02 -10.19
C ASN A 39 -5.24 -3.14 -8.80
N SER A 40 -5.95 -4.24 -8.55
CA SER A 40 -6.52 -4.53 -7.22
C SER A 40 -5.41 -4.76 -6.19
N ALA A 41 -4.31 -5.42 -6.58
CA ALA A 41 -3.15 -5.62 -5.71
C ALA A 41 -2.56 -4.28 -5.23
N GLU A 42 -2.32 -3.36 -6.16
CA GLU A 42 -1.77 -2.04 -5.87
C GLU A 42 -2.70 -1.22 -4.97
N LEU A 43 -4.00 -1.15 -5.31
CA LEU A 43 -4.99 -0.47 -4.48
C LEU A 43 -5.07 -1.05 -3.06
N LEU A 44 -5.03 -2.38 -2.92
CA LEU A 44 -5.04 -3.04 -1.61
C LEU A 44 -3.76 -2.77 -0.81
N ALA A 45 -2.60 -2.67 -1.47
CA ALA A 45 -1.35 -2.30 -0.80
C ALA A 45 -1.42 -0.88 -0.23
N ILE A 46 -2.03 0.05 -0.97
CA ILE A 46 -2.26 1.43 -0.51
C ILE A 46 -3.25 1.44 0.65
N HIS A 47 -4.44 0.86 0.46
CA HIS A 47 -5.49 0.79 1.49
C HIS A 47 -5.04 0.09 2.77
N ARG A 48 -4.15 -0.90 2.66
CA ARG A 48 -3.59 -1.55 3.85
C ARG A 48 -2.65 -0.61 4.58
N SER A 49 -1.81 0.13 3.83
CA SER A 49 -0.81 1.03 4.40
C SER A 49 -1.46 2.20 5.14
N ASP A 50 -2.44 2.89 4.53
CA ASP A 50 -3.10 4.05 5.13
C ASP A 50 -4.02 3.64 6.28
N SER A 51 -4.76 2.53 6.18
CA SER A 51 -5.59 1.99 7.26
C SER A 51 -4.77 1.68 8.51
N LEU A 52 -3.58 1.11 8.36
CA LEU A 52 -2.67 0.85 9.50
C LEU A 52 -2.22 2.14 10.18
N CYS A 53 -2.01 3.19 9.40
CA CYS A 53 -1.64 4.50 9.92
C CYS A 53 -2.82 5.22 10.59
N ALA A 54 -3.98 5.24 9.94
CA ALA A 54 -5.20 5.90 10.42
C ALA A 54 -5.70 5.31 11.75
N ASN A 55 -5.57 3.99 11.93
CA ASN A 55 -5.99 3.29 13.15
C ASN A 55 -4.93 3.30 14.27
N SER A 56 -3.87 4.10 14.15
CA SER A 56 -2.77 4.12 15.12
C SER A 56 -2.52 5.51 15.68
N THR A 57 -2.63 5.64 17.00
CA THR A 57 -2.33 6.88 17.72
C THR A 57 -0.88 7.34 17.55
N PHE A 58 0.02 6.42 17.19
CA PHE A 58 1.41 6.75 16.88
C PHE A 58 1.52 7.76 15.72
N PHE A 59 0.59 7.78 14.77
CA PHE A 59 0.64 8.69 13.61
C PHE A 59 -0.23 9.94 13.77
N TYR A 60 -0.92 10.09 14.90
CA TYR A 60 -1.75 11.26 15.13
C TYR A 60 -0.91 12.54 15.02
N GLY A 61 -1.36 13.46 14.15
CA GLY A 61 -0.70 14.74 13.91
C GLY A 61 0.60 14.69 13.10
N LYS A 62 1.00 13.52 12.56
CA LYS A 62 2.19 13.37 11.71
C LYS A 62 1.82 13.49 10.23
N ASP A 63 2.79 13.96 9.45
CA ASP A 63 2.70 13.97 7.99
C ASP A 63 3.20 12.62 7.46
N LEU A 64 2.48 12.05 6.50
CA LEU A 64 2.75 10.71 5.96
C LEU A 64 2.72 10.72 4.44
N ASP A 65 3.85 10.31 3.86
CA ASP A 65 4.02 10.12 2.43
C ASP A 65 3.83 8.64 2.07
N PHE A 66 2.79 8.35 1.31
CA PHE A 66 2.43 7.02 0.83
C PHE A 66 3.01 6.80 -0.56
N VAL A 67 4.19 6.17 -0.64
CA VAL A 67 4.93 6.03 -1.88
C VAL A 67 4.52 4.78 -2.67
N SER A 68 4.06 4.96 -3.91
CA SER A 68 3.61 3.92 -4.86
C SER A 68 4.38 4.04 -6.18
N ASP A 69 4.50 2.95 -6.94
CA ASP A 69 5.07 2.95 -8.30
C ASP A 69 4.04 2.66 -9.41
N SER A 70 2.75 2.69 -9.06
CA SER A 70 1.67 2.38 -10.00
C SER A 70 1.25 3.59 -10.83
N LYS A 71 1.66 3.62 -12.09
CA LYS A 71 1.22 4.63 -13.07
C LYS A 71 -0.29 4.62 -13.38
N VAL A 72 -1.01 3.57 -12.97
CA VAL A 72 -2.45 3.42 -13.21
C VAL A 72 -3.25 3.81 -11.98
N VAL A 73 -2.85 3.34 -10.81
CA VAL A 73 -3.59 3.54 -9.56
C VAL A 73 -3.33 4.93 -8.97
N ASP A 74 -2.12 5.46 -9.09
CA ASP A 74 -1.79 6.77 -8.51
C ASP A 74 -2.66 7.90 -9.11
N PRO A 75 -2.88 7.98 -10.44
CA PRO A 75 -3.83 8.94 -10.99
C PRO A 75 -5.27 8.73 -10.53
N TRP A 76 -5.70 7.49 -10.23
CA TRP A 76 -7.06 7.24 -9.73
C TRP A 76 -7.25 7.81 -8.33
N ILE A 77 -6.26 7.65 -7.46
CA ILE A 77 -6.33 8.14 -6.08
C ILE A 77 -6.15 9.66 -6.04
N ASN A 78 -5.28 10.20 -6.90
CA ASN A 78 -5.05 11.65 -6.98
C ASN A 78 -6.12 12.40 -7.78
N SER A 79 -7.22 11.74 -8.17
CA SER A 79 -8.32 12.33 -8.97
C SER A 79 -7.88 12.88 -10.34
N GLU A 80 -6.79 12.35 -10.91
CA GLU A 80 -6.22 12.73 -12.21
C GLU A 80 -6.67 11.80 -13.35
N GLY A 81 -7.61 10.88 -13.11
CA GLY A 81 -8.12 9.94 -14.11
C GLY A 81 -9.57 9.51 -13.88
N LEU A 82 -10.12 8.75 -14.85
CA LEU A 82 -11.52 8.27 -14.81
C LEU A 82 -11.78 7.21 -13.71
N GLY A 83 -10.74 6.73 -13.04
CA GLY A 83 -10.85 5.66 -12.05
C GLY A 83 -11.24 4.31 -12.65
N SER A 84 -11.80 3.45 -11.81
CA SER A 84 -12.40 2.18 -12.22
C SER A 84 -13.67 1.92 -11.42
N LEU A 85 -14.81 1.73 -12.11
CA LEU A 85 -16.10 1.45 -11.46
C LEU A 85 -16.03 0.20 -10.55
N ASN A 86 -15.26 -0.81 -10.96
CA ASN A 86 -15.04 -2.03 -10.17
C ASN A 86 -14.24 -1.81 -8.88
N HIS A 87 -13.59 -0.65 -8.74
CA HIS A 87 -12.72 -0.33 -7.62
C HIS A 87 -13.20 0.91 -6.85
N VAL A 88 -14.36 1.48 -7.19
CA VAL A 88 -14.82 2.75 -6.63
C VAL A 88 -14.93 2.71 -5.10
N GLN A 89 -15.38 1.59 -4.53
CA GLN A 89 -15.46 1.42 -3.07
C GLN A 89 -14.06 1.46 -2.45
N LEU A 90 -13.10 0.73 -3.02
CA LEU A 90 -11.74 0.67 -2.49
C LEU A 90 -11.01 2.02 -2.61
N ILE A 91 -11.24 2.75 -3.71
CA ILE A 91 -10.73 4.11 -3.89
C ILE A 91 -11.34 5.06 -2.84
N TYR A 92 -12.64 4.93 -2.59
CA TYR A 92 -13.31 5.72 -1.56
C TYR A 92 -12.79 5.41 -0.15
N ASP A 93 -12.58 4.14 0.19
CA ASP A 93 -12.05 3.73 1.50
C ASP A 93 -10.63 4.29 1.74
N ILE A 94 -9.79 4.28 0.69
CA ILE A 94 -8.46 4.95 0.71
C ILE A 94 -8.62 6.44 1.00
N TRP A 95 -9.53 7.14 0.30
CA TRP A 95 -9.75 8.55 0.56
C TRP A 95 -10.23 8.83 1.98
N VAL A 96 -11.12 8.00 2.53
CA VAL A 96 -11.56 8.13 3.94
C VAL A 96 -10.37 8.01 4.88
N CYS A 97 -9.50 7.03 4.67
CA CYS A 97 -8.31 6.84 5.49
C CYS A 97 -7.34 8.01 5.37
N LEU A 98 -6.99 8.44 4.15
CA LEU A 98 -6.10 9.57 3.92
C LEU A 98 -6.62 10.87 4.53
N ASN A 99 -7.92 11.16 4.40
CA ASN A 99 -8.55 12.37 4.97
C ASN A 99 -8.67 12.31 6.51
N SER A 100 -8.53 11.15 7.13
CA SER A 100 -8.48 11.02 8.59
C SER A 100 -7.10 11.35 9.18
N LEU A 101 -6.05 11.36 8.34
CA LEU A 101 -4.70 11.74 8.72
C LEU A 101 -4.53 13.26 8.65
N ARG A 102 -3.54 13.80 9.36
CA ARG A 102 -3.25 15.24 9.31
C ARG A 102 -2.87 15.68 7.89
N ASN A 103 -1.96 14.94 7.27
CA ASN A 103 -1.51 15.13 5.89
C ASN A 103 -1.10 13.76 5.34
N GLY A 104 -1.99 13.07 4.63
CA GLY A 104 -1.73 11.81 3.95
C GLY A 104 -1.79 11.98 2.43
N TRP A 105 -0.68 11.74 1.73
CA TRP A 105 -0.61 11.90 0.26
C TRP A 105 -0.04 10.64 -0.40
N VAL A 106 -0.61 10.25 -1.55
CA VAL A 106 -0.03 9.20 -2.38
C VAL A 106 0.92 9.83 -3.41
N ILE A 107 2.20 9.46 -3.33
CA ILE A 107 3.26 9.99 -4.18
C ILE A 107 3.75 8.89 -5.12
N PHE A 108 3.70 9.16 -6.42
CA PHE A 108 4.31 8.30 -7.43
C PHE A 108 5.84 8.38 -7.36
N ASN A 109 6.51 7.22 -7.33
CA ASN A 109 7.95 7.11 -7.42
C ASN A 109 8.35 5.89 -8.27
N THR A 110 9.43 6.01 -9.05
CA THR A 110 9.88 4.92 -9.93
C THR A 110 10.48 3.75 -9.14
N ARG A 111 10.18 2.52 -9.57
CA ARG A 111 10.54 1.21 -8.96
C ARG A 111 11.90 1.04 -8.31
N SER A 112 12.97 1.68 -8.80
CA SER A 112 14.30 1.55 -8.19
C SER A 112 14.31 1.91 -6.70
N SER A 113 13.41 2.82 -6.29
CA SER A 113 13.25 3.25 -4.89
C SER A 113 12.30 2.37 -4.07
N ASN A 114 11.42 1.56 -4.71
CA ASN A 114 10.42 0.73 -4.03
C ASN A 114 10.85 -0.74 -3.83
N SER A 115 12.06 -1.11 -4.26
CA SER A 115 12.59 -2.48 -4.27
C SER A 115 12.49 -3.26 -2.94
N PHE A 116 12.40 -2.57 -1.81
CA PHE A 116 12.19 -3.20 -0.51
C PHE A 116 10.73 -3.66 -0.30
N ALA A 117 9.75 -2.90 -0.79
CA ALA A 117 8.34 -3.32 -0.77
C ALA A 117 8.12 -4.53 -1.69
N ASP A 118 8.70 -4.53 -2.90
CA ASP A 118 8.66 -5.68 -3.82
C ASP A 118 9.21 -6.96 -3.18
N GLN A 119 10.27 -6.84 -2.38
CA GLN A 119 10.83 -7.98 -1.65
C GLN A 119 9.90 -8.51 -0.56
N LEU A 120 9.16 -7.62 0.11
CA LEU A 120 8.15 -8.02 1.08
C LEU A 120 6.99 -8.75 0.38
N VAL A 121 6.49 -8.23 -0.73
CA VAL A 121 5.43 -8.86 -1.53
C VAL A 121 5.79 -10.30 -1.93
N LYS A 122 7.03 -10.51 -2.37
CA LYS A 122 7.52 -11.87 -2.72
C LYS A 122 7.53 -12.84 -1.55
N LYS A 123 7.74 -12.36 -0.32
CA LYS A 123 7.69 -13.20 0.90
C LYS A 123 6.26 -13.56 1.30
N GLY A 124 5.32 -12.63 1.19
CA GLY A 124 3.91 -12.85 1.51
C GLY A 124 3.18 -13.75 0.51
N SER A 125 3.48 -13.62 -0.79
CA SER A 125 2.87 -14.43 -1.86
C SER A 125 3.24 -15.92 -1.85
N GLY A 126 4.07 -16.38 -0.92
CA GLY A 126 4.45 -17.79 -0.75
C GLY A 126 3.81 -18.49 0.45
N HIS A 127 3.11 -17.77 1.33
CA HIS A 127 2.55 -18.32 2.57
C HIS A 127 1.07 -17.93 2.70
N GLU A 128 0.17 -18.87 2.43
CA GLU A 128 -1.23 -18.73 2.85
C GLU A 128 -1.26 -18.55 4.37
N GLY A 129 -1.68 -17.38 4.86
CA GLY A 129 -2.03 -17.15 6.26
C GLY A 129 -1.01 -16.42 7.15
N ASN A 130 0.17 -16.02 6.66
CA ASN A 130 1.14 -15.30 7.51
C ASN A 130 1.20 -13.81 7.20
N VAL A 131 0.55 -13.03 8.05
CA VAL A 131 0.73 -11.58 8.13
C VAL A 131 2.03 -11.29 8.87
N LEU A 132 3.05 -10.79 8.16
CA LEU A 132 4.31 -10.40 8.79
C LEU A 132 4.25 -8.93 9.23
N PHE A 133 3.76 -8.66 10.43
CA PHE A 133 3.95 -7.37 11.08
C PHE A 133 5.21 -7.37 11.92
N ARG A 134 6.09 -6.39 11.68
CA ARG A 134 7.30 -6.22 12.48
C ARG A 134 7.49 -4.75 12.83
N ASP A 135 7.39 -4.46 14.12
CA ASP A 135 7.74 -3.17 14.69
C ASP A 135 9.21 -3.19 15.11
N PHE A 136 9.96 -2.13 14.78
CA PHE A 136 11.34 -1.94 15.17
C PHE A 136 11.40 -0.85 16.24
N GLN A 137 11.93 -1.18 17.43
CA GLN A 137 12.19 -0.23 18.50
C GLN A 137 13.37 0.71 18.15
#